data_AF-A0A9E4F9V7-F1
#
_entry.id   AF-A0A9E4F9V7-F1
#
_cell.length_a   1.000
_cell.length_b   1.000
_cell.length_c   1.000
_cell.angle_alpha   90.00
_cell.angle_beta   90.00
_cell.angle_gamma   90.00
#
_symmetry.space_group_name_H-M   'P 1'
#
loop_
_entity.id
_entity.type
_entity.pdbx_description
1 polymer ?
#
loop_
_entity_poly.entity_id
_entity_poly.type
_entity_poly.pdbx_seq_one_letter_code
_entity_poly.pdbx_strand_id
1 'polypeptide(L)'
;MYGTLRRALEARGIDISPEDYVATVEGRIEGTEHTIRISSINVHYEFPVPDDKREAADRALRVHPQGCPAHESVKDAIDITWTADISN
;
A
#
# COMPACT_ATOMS: atom_id res chain seq x y z
N MET A 1 -1.66 1.30 -5.47
CA MET A 1 -1.68 0.69 -4.12
C MET A 1 -2.50 1.55 -3.17
N TYR A 2 -2.12 2.82 -2.95
CA TYR A 2 -2.84 3.81 -2.12
C TYR A 2 -4.37 3.82 -2.30
N GLY A 3 -4.87 4.08 -3.51
CA GLY A 3 -6.32 4.17 -3.76
C GLY A 3 -7.05 2.83 -3.65
N THR A 4 -6.39 1.71 -3.98
CA THR A 4 -6.98 0.37 -3.86
C THR A 4 -7.18 -0.01 -2.40
N LEU A 5 -6.18 0.26 -1.55
CA LEU A 5 -6.30 0.02 -0.11
C LEU A 5 -7.41 0.90 0.49
N ARG A 6 -7.46 2.20 0.14
CA ARG A 6 -8.52 3.11 0.61
C ARG A 6 -9.92 2.56 0.32
N ARG A 7 -10.17 2.14 -0.92
CA ARG A 7 -11.46 1.54 -1.31
C ARG A 7 -11.74 0.24 -0.56
N ALA A 8 -10.72 -0.57 -0.30
CA ALA A 8 -10.89 -1.82 0.46
C ALA A 8 -11.25 -1.56 1.93
N LEU A 9 -10.74 -0.47 2.53
CA LEU A 9 -11.09 -0.01 3.87
C LEU A 9 -12.52 0.55 3.91
N GLU A 10 -12.88 1.41 2.95
CA GLU A 10 -14.23 1.97 2.81
C GLU A 10 -15.30 0.87 2.67
N ALA A 11 -15.04 -0.17 1.86
CA ALA A 11 -15.93 -1.32 1.69
C ALA A 11 -16.15 -2.15 2.97
N ARG A 12 -15.31 -1.94 4.00
CA ARG A 12 -15.42 -2.56 5.33
C ARG A 12 -15.97 -1.58 6.37
N GLY A 13 -16.47 -0.43 5.94
CA GLY A 13 -17.00 0.62 6.80
C GLY A 13 -15.92 1.38 7.58
N ILE A 14 -14.67 1.37 7.13
CA ILE A 14 -13.58 2.17 7.69
C ILE A 14 -13.43 3.40 6.79
N ASP A 15 -14.09 4.50 7.16
CA ASP A 15 -13.97 5.77 6.47
C ASP A 15 -12.88 6.61 7.15
N ILE A 16 -11.87 7.00 6.39
CA ILE A 16 -10.71 7.76 6.87
C ILE A 16 -10.72 9.07 6.11
N SER A 17 -10.56 10.18 6.85
CA SER A 17 -10.40 11.49 6.27
C SER A 17 -9.22 11.50 5.27
N PRO A 18 -9.23 12.35 4.24
CA PRO A 18 -8.08 12.48 3.34
C PRO A 18 -6.80 12.95 4.04
N GLU A 19 -6.93 13.70 5.14
CA GLU A 19 -5.80 14.22 5.92
C GLU A 19 -5.13 13.16 6.80
N ASP A 20 -5.88 12.15 7.26
CA ASP A 20 -5.37 11.08 8.11
C ASP A 20 -4.99 9.79 7.34
N TYR A 21 -5.12 9.77 6.01
CA TYR A 21 -4.74 8.62 5.18
C TYR A 21 -3.52 8.94 4.32
N VAL A 22 -2.34 8.62 4.86
CA VAL A 22 -1.04 8.97 4.26
C VAL A 22 -0.35 7.71 3.73
N ALA A 23 0.38 7.86 2.63
CA ALA A 23 1.34 6.87 2.20
C ALA A 23 2.64 7.53 1.76
N THR A 24 3.75 7.07 2.33
CA THR A 24 5.10 7.40 1.91
C THR A 24 5.63 6.27 1.04
N VAL A 25 6.21 6.60 -0.11
CA VAL A 25 6.70 5.61 -1.07
C VAL A 25 8.20 5.80 -1.29
N GLU A 26 8.97 4.75 -1.01
CA GLU A 26 10.41 4.72 -1.28
C GLU A 26 10.69 3.80 -2.46
N GLY A 27 11.52 4.26 -3.39
CA GLY A 27 11.95 3.50 -4.57
C GLY A 27 13.45 3.31 -4.60
N ARG A 28 13.91 2.11 -4.94
CA ARG A 28 15.32 1.82 -5.21
C ARG A 28 15.57 1.89 -6.72
N ILE A 29 16.56 2.68 -7.13
CA ILE A 29 17.07 2.72 -8.49
C ILE A 29 18.41 2.02 -8.54
N GLU A 30 18.58 1.10 -9.50
CA GLU A 30 19.80 0.34 -9.73
C GLU A 30 20.31 0.53 -11.16
N GLY A 31 21.63 0.50 -11.29
CA GLY A 31 22.29 0.47 -12.60
C GLY A 31 22.22 -0.92 -13.23
N THR A 32 22.13 -0.92 -14.55
CA THR A 32 22.30 -2.08 -15.44
C THR A 32 23.46 -1.77 -16.39
N GLU A 33 23.85 -2.70 -17.26
CA GLU A 33 24.96 -2.47 -18.21
C GLU A 33 24.74 -1.26 -19.14
N HIS A 34 23.50 -0.85 -19.40
CA HIS A 34 23.18 0.19 -20.39
C HIS A 34 22.24 1.31 -19.89
N THR A 35 21.60 1.14 -18.75
CA THR A 35 20.60 2.08 -18.22
C THR A 35 20.40 1.92 -16.72
N ILE A 36 19.50 2.69 -16.11
CA ILE A 36 19.00 2.49 -14.75
C ILE A 36 17.58 1.91 -14.79
N ARG A 37 17.21 1.18 -13.75
CA ARG A 37 15.84 0.69 -13.53
C ARG A 37 15.43 0.85 -12.08
N ILE A 38 14.13 0.90 -11.84
CA ILE A 38 13.60 0.66 -10.50
C ILE A 38 13.80 -0.82 -10.18
N SER A 39 14.36 -1.14 -9.01
CA SER A 39 14.50 -2.53 -8.53
C SER A 39 13.51 -2.88 -7.44
N SER A 40 13.13 -1.91 -6.60
CA SER A 40 12.12 -2.12 -5.56
C SER A 40 11.30 -0.86 -5.26
N ILE A 41 10.09 -1.08 -4.75
CA ILE A 41 9.21 -0.07 -4.17
C ILE A 41 8.75 -0.55 -2.79
N ASN A 42 8.86 0.30 -1.78
CA ASN A 42 8.31 0.07 -0.44
C ASN A 42 7.26 1.15 -0.14
N VAL A 43 6.06 0.73 0.22
CA VAL A 43 4.97 1.64 0.58
C VAL A 43 4.72 1.58 2.08
N HIS A 44 4.87 2.71 2.77
CA HIS A 44 4.52 2.84 4.18
C HIS A 44 3.20 3.59 4.31
N TYR A 45 2.19 2.97 4.93
CA TYR A 45 0.89 3.56 5.18
C TYR A 45 0.77 4.05 6.62
N GLU A 46 0.08 5.16 6.81
CA GLU A 46 -0.28 5.69 8.13
C GLU A 46 -1.76 6.05 8.10
N PHE A 47 -2.55 5.45 9.01
CA PHE A 47 -3.97 5.78 9.16
C PHE A 47 -4.61 5.28 10.46
N PRO A 48 -5.62 6.00 10.99
CA PRO A 48 -6.38 5.56 12.15
C PRO A 48 -7.40 4.48 11.79
N VAL A 49 -7.59 3.52 12.71
CA VAL A 49 -8.64 2.49 12.65
C VAL A 49 -9.18 2.26 14.06
N PRO A 50 -10.51 2.32 14.26
CA PRO A 50 -11.13 1.91 15.52
C PRO A 50 -10.75 0.47 15.93
N ASP A 51 -10.54 0.24 17.23
CA ASP A 51 -10.13 -1.06 17.76
C ASP A 51 -11.00 -2.23 17.28
N ASP A 52 -12.32 -2.02 17.20
CA ASP A 52 -13.31 -3.00 16.77
C ASP A 52 -13.20 -3.36 15.27
N LYS A 53 -12.47 -2.58 14.49
CA LYS A 53 -12.27 -2.76 13.04
C LYS A 53 -10.85 -3.16 12.66
N ARG A 54 -9.93 -3.32 13.62
CA ARG A 54 -8.53 -3.68 13.37
C ARG A 54 -8.38 -4.93 12.49
N GLU A 55 -9.11 -5.99 12.80
CA GLU A 55 -9.04 -7.24 12.02
C GLU A 55 -9.50 -7.03 10.56
N ALA A 56 -10.52 -6.20 10.35
CA ALA A 56 -11.02 -5.85 9.03
C ALA A 56 -9.97 -5.05 8.23
N ALA A 57 -9.30 -4.10 8.86
CA ALA A 57 -8.20 -3.34 8.27
C ALA A 57 -7.02 -4.25 7.89
N ASP A 58 -6.61 -5.15 8.78
CA ASP A 58 -5.52 -6.10 8.51
C ASP A 58 -5.86 -7.01 7.32
N ARG A 59 -7.13 -7.42 7.19
CA ARG A 59 -7.60 -8.15 6.00
C ARG A 59 -7.53 -7.30 4.73
N ALA A 60 -7.90 -6.02 4.79
CA ALA A 60 -7.79 -5.11 3.64
C ALA A 60 -6.33 -4.95 3.20
N LEU A 61 -5.42 -4.74 4.16
CA LEU A 61 -3.98 -4.65 3.92
C LEU A 61 -3.42 -5.90 3.25
N ARG A 62 -3.84 -7.10 3.65
CA ARG A 62 -3.36 -8.34 3.00
C ARG A 62 -3.83 -8.50 1.55
N VAL A 63 -5.07 -8.12 1.24
CA VAL A 63 -5.67 -8.44 -0.08
C VAL A 63 -5.56 -7.32 -1.11
N HIS A 64 -5.33 -6.07 -0.69
CA HIS A 64 -5.29 -4.94 -1.60
C HIS A 64 -4.25 -5.03 -2.74
N PRO A 65 -3.08 -5.71 -2.62
CA PRO A 65 -2.13 -5.80 -3.73
C PRO A 65 -2.73 -6.53 -4.94
N GLN A 66 -3.48 -7.62 -4.70
CA GLN A 66 -4.08 -8.46 -5.74
C GLN A 66 -5.15 -7.71 -6.56
N GLY A 67 -5.80 -6.70 -5.96
CA GLY A 67 -6.78 -5.84 -6.63
C GLY A 67 -6.18 -4.55 -7.18
N CYS A 68 -4.87 -4.35 -7.07
CA CYS A 68 -4.23 -3.09 -7.43
C CYS A 68 -3.64 -3.15 -8.84
N PRO A 69 -4.16 -2.37 -9.82
CA PRO A 69 -3.66 -2.42 -11.18
C PRO A 69 -2.18 -2.02 -11.26
N ALA A 70 -1.74 -1.03 -10.48
CA ALA A 70 -0.34 -0.61 -10.47
C ALA A 70 0.62 -1.67 -9.90
N HIS A 71 0.15 -2.55 -9.01
CA HIS A 71 0.98 -3.64 -8.47
C HIS A 71 1.06 -4.77 -9.50
N GLU A 72 -0.09 -5.20 -10.00
CA GLU A 72 -0.19 -6.24 -11.03
C GLU A 72 0.62 -5.91 -12.29
N SER A 73 0.70 -4.64 -12.69
CA SER A 73 1.48 -4.22 -13.85
C SER A 73 3.00 -4.42 -13.73
N VAL A 74 3.56 -4.47 -12.51
CA VAL A 74 5.03 -4.43 -12.32
C VAL A 74 5.58 -5.45 -11.31
N LYS A 75 4.73 -6.22 -10.63
CA LYS A 75 5.13 -7.18 -9.59
C LYS A 75 6.11 -8.27 -10.06
N ASP A 76 6.09 -8.62 -11.34
CA ASP A 76 7.00 -9.62 -11.92
C ASP A 76 8.34 -9.00 -12.38
N ALA A 77 8.45 -7.67 -12.32
CA ALA A 77 9.62 -6.92 -12.77
C ALA A 77 10.40 -6.26 -11.63
N ILE A 78 9.74 -5.94 -10.51
CA ILE A 78 10.35 -5.28 -9.35
C ILE A 78 9.79 -5.86 -8.04
N ASP A 79 10.58 -5.77 -6.98
CA ASP A 79 10.11 -6.12 -5.64
C ASP A 79 9.17 -5.02 -5.11
N ILE A 80 8.00 -5.40 -4.63
CA ILE A 80 7.03 -4.45 -4.07
C ILE A 80 6.62 -4.93 -2.68
N THR A 81 6.92 -4.11 -1.67
CA THR A 81 6.51 -4.39 -0.29
C THR A 81 5.64 -3.27 0.27
N TRP A 82 4.97 -3.57 1.38
CA TRP A 82 4.22 -2.57 2.12
C TRP A 82 4.33 -2.80 3.63
N THR A 83 4.21 -1.72 4.38
CA THR A 83 4.07 -1.68 5.84
C THR A 83 2.95 -0.71 6.20
N ALA A 84 2.38 -0.84 7.39
CA ALA A 84 1.34 0.06 7.85
C ALA A 84 1.46 0.33 9.35
N ASP A 85 1.43 1.60 9.72
CA ASP A 85 1.25 2.07 11.08
C ASP A 85 -0.22 2.44 11.25
N ILE A 86 -0.90 1.63 12.06
CA ILE A 86 -2.34 1.78 12.35
C ILE A 86 -2.48 2.35 13.74
N SER A 87 -2.98 3.59 13.82
CA SER A 87 -3.33 4.27 15.07
C SER A 87 -4.80 4.04 15.45
N ASN A 88 -5.18 4.41 16.67
CA ASN A 88 -6.56 4.40 17.15
C ASN A 88 -7.16 5.81 17.14
#